data_AF-R3HTV4-F1
#
_entry.id   AF-R3HTV4-F1
#
_cell.length_a   1.000
_cell.length_b   1.000
_cell.length_c   1.000
_cell.angle_alpha   90.00
_cell.angle_beta   90.00
_cell.angle_gamma   90.00
#
_symmetry.space_group_name_H-M   'P 1'
#
loop_
_entity.id
_entity.type
_entity.pdbx_description
1 polymer ?
#
loop_
_entity_poly.entity_id
_entity_poly.type
_entity_poly.pdbx_seq_one_letter_code
_entity_poly.pdbx_strand_id
1 'polypeptide(L)' 'MSNKNEHGFWEWLQIDYFSRFPDATNDDVTKFLLRFTEASKNSTKEGSKIIEELFEEERKRRKGR' A
#
# COMPACT_ATOMS: atom_id res chain seq x y z
N MET A 1 2.61 -25.52 0.20
CA MET A 1 1.16 -25.24 0.00
C MET A 1 1.00 -23.73 -0.19
N SER A 2 0.51 -23.35 -1.38
CA SER A 2 0.15 -22.03 -1.93
C SER A 2 0.70 -20.72 -1.35
N ASN A 3 1.74 -20.18 -2.01
CA ASN A 3 2.07 -18.73 -2.05
C ASN A 3 1.12 -17.89 -2.92
N LYS A 4 0.06 -18.49 -3.48
CA LYS A 4 -0.86 -17.82 -4.41
C LYS A 4 -1.68 -16.71 -3.74
N ASN A 5 -1.96 -16.85 -2.43
CA ASN A 5 -2.75 -15.86 -1.69
C ASN A 5 -1.94 -14.60 -1.35
N GLU A 6 -0.65 -14.76 -1.08
CA GLU A 6 0.24 -13.63 -0.83
C GLU A 6 0.52 -12.85 -2.11
N HIS A 7 0.79 -13.55 -3.22
CA HIS A 7 0.99 -12.91 -4.51
C HIS A 7 -0.24 -12.11 -4.95
N GLY A 8 -1.45 -12.68 -4.80
CA GLY A 8 -2.71 -12.00 -5.13
C GLY A 8 -2.99 -10.77 -4.25
N PHE A 9 -2.58 -10.80 -2.98
CA PHE A 9 -2.70 -9.64 -2.10
C PHE A 9 -1.82 -8.47 -2.58
N TRP A 10 -0.55 -8.74 -2.89
CA TRP A 10 0.38 -7.70 -3.35
C TRP A 10 -0.03 -7.11 -4.70
N GLU A 11 -0.50 -7.96 -5.63
CA GLU A 11 -1.02 -7.52 -6.92
C GLU A 11 -2.27 -6.65 -6.75
N TRP A 12 -3.23 -7.09 -5.93
CA TRP A 12 -4.42 -6.30 -5.61
C TRP A 12 -4.07 -4.93 -5.02
N LEU A 13 -3.15 -4.89 -4.07
CA LEU A 13 -2.76 -3.64 -3.40
C LEU A 13 -2.04 -2.68 -4.36
N GLN A 14 -1.23 -3.22 -5.29
CA GLN A 14 -0.60 -2.45 -6.35
C GLN A 14 -1.65 -1.86 -7.32
N ILE A 15 -2.66 -2.64 -7.69
CA ILE A 15 -3.77 -2.18 -8.56
C ILE A 15 -4.58 -1.08 -7.86
N ASP A 16 -4.95 -1.26 -6.59
CA ASP A 16 -5.69 -0.24 -5.84
C ASP A 16 -4.87 1.05 -5.70
N TYR A 17 -3.55 0.93 -5.50
CA TYR A 17 -2.66 2.08 -5.41
C TYR A 17 -2.67 2.93 -6.69
N PHE A 18 -2.49 2.32 -7.87
CA PHE A 18 -2.54 3.06 -9.14
C PHE A 18 -3.95 3.57 -9.48
N SER A 19 -5.01 2.87 -9.04
CA SER A 19 -6.38 3.35 -9.20
C SER A 19 -6.61 4.67 -8.43
N ARG A 20 -6.06 4.77 -7.22
CA ARG A 20 -6.17 5.98 -6.38
C ARG A 20 -5.19 7.09 -6.77
N PHE A 21 -4.03 6.74 -7.33
CA PHE A 21 -3.00 7.69 -7.78
C PHE A 21 -2.52 7.37 -9.21
N PRO A 22 -3.29 7.76 -10.25
CA PRO A 22 -2.98 7.42 -11.64
C PRO A 22 -1.67 8.03 -12.17
N ASP A 23 -1.19 9.10 -11.52
CA ASP A 23 0.07 9.79 -11.83
C ASP A 23 1.27 9.20 -11.08
N ALA A 24 1.07 8.17 -10.26
CA ALA A 24 2.13 7.55 -9.48
C ALA A 24 3.12 6.78 -10.34
N THR A 25 4.38 6.74 -9.89
CA THR A 25 5.42 5.91 -10.50
C THR A 25 5.51 4.54 -9.83
N ASN A 26 6.24 3.61 -10.46
CA ASN A 26 6.59 2.33 -9.85
C ASN A 26 7.36 2.49 -8.53
N ASP A 27 8.16 3.54 -8.40
CA ASP A 27 8.88 3.84 -7.15
C ASP A 27 7.92 4.27 -6.04
N ASP A 28 6.89 5.04 -6.37
CA ASP A 28 5.89 5.49 -5.39
C ASP A 28 5.12 4.28 -4.82
N VAL A 29 4.67 3.34 -5.67
CA VAL A 29 3.99 2.12 -5.19
C VAL A 29 4.95 1.20 -4.42
N THR A 30 6.20 1.06 -4.87
CA THR A 30 7.20 0.24 -4.15
C THR A 30 7.43 0.77 -2.74
N LYS A 31 7.57 2.09 -2.58
CA LYS A 31 7.68 2.74 -1.27
C LYS A 31 6.44 2.51 -0.41
N PHE A 32 5.26 2.57 -1.00
CA PHE A 32 4.01 2.28 -0.29
C PHE A 32 3.95 0.83 0.23
N LEU A 33 4.28 -0.15 -0.60
CA LEU A 33 4.29 -1.57 -0.22
C LEU A 33 5.32 -1.88 0.88
N LEU A 34 6.50 -1.25 0.84
CA LEU A 34 7.50 -1.35 1.89
C LEU A 34 6.98 -0.79 3.23
N ARG A 35 6.36 0.39 3.21
CA ARG A 35 5.75 0.99 4.40
C ARG A 35 4.64 0.13 4.98
N PHE A 36 3.82 -0.51 4.14
CA PHE A 36 2.83 -1.47 4.61
C PHE A 36 3.48 -2.69 5.29
N THR A 37 4.54 -3.23 4.71
CA THR A 37 5.29 -4.37 5.29
C THR A 37 5.90 -4.02 6.64
N GLU A 38 6.45 -2.81 6.79
CA GLU A 38 7.00 -2.34 8.06
C GLU A 38 5.92 -2.06 9.11
N ALA A 39 4.83 -1.39 8.70
CA ALA A 39 3.72 -1.08 9.59
C ALA A 39 3.01 -2.35 10.08
N SER A 40 2.82 -3.35 9.22
CA SER A 40 2.19 -4.62 9.59
C SER A 40 3.02 -5.44 10.59
N LYS A 41 4.36 -5.39 10.52
CA LYS A 41 5.24 -6.06 11.49
C LYS A 41 5.19 -5.45 12.89
N ASN A 42 4.94 -4.14 12.98
CA ASN A 42 5.04 -3.37 14.22
C ASN A 42 3.68 -2.99 14.82
N SER A 43 2.58 -3.51 14.28
CA SER A 43 1.23 -3.06 14.61
C SER A 43 0.35 -4.22 15.06
N THR A 44 -0.52 -3.95 16.03
CA THR A 44 -1.63 -4.84 16.41
C THR A 44 -2.90 -4.54 15.61
N LYS A 45 -2.86 -3.58 14.67
CA LYS A 45 -4.00 -3.21 13.83
C LYS A 45 -4.24 -4.26 12.76
N GLU A 46 -5.50 -4.41 12.38
CA GLU A 46 -5.88 -5.15 11.19
C GLU A 46 -5.23 -4.56 9.94
N GLY A 47 -4.79 -5.41 9.00
CA GLY A 47 -4.09 -4.98 7.78
C GLY A 47 -4.89 -3.97 6.95
N SER A 48 -6.21 -4.11 6.91
CA SER A 48 -7.12 -3.17 6.22
C SER A 48 -7.03 -1.73 6.76
N LYS A 49 -6.91 -1.56 8.08
CA LYS A 49 -6.75 -0.23 8.71
C LYS A 49 -5.38 0.38 8.39
N ILE A 50 -4.33 -0.43 8.37
CA ILE A 50 -2.98 0.03 8.00
C ILE A 50 -2.97 0.54 6.56
N ILE A 51 -3.64 -0.17 5.63
CA ILE A 51 -3.75 0.21 4.23
C ILE A 51 -4.45 1.57 4.08
N GLU A 52 -5.61 1.76 4.71
CA GLU A 52 -6.34 3.03 4.60
C GLU A 52 -5.57 4.20 5.23
N GLU A 53 -4.91 4.01 6.38
CA GLU A 53 -4.06 5.03 6.99
C GLU A 53 -2.91 5.46 6.05
N LEU A 54 -2.23 4.48 5.43
CA LEU A 54 -1.16 4.76 4.48
C LEU A 54 -1.68 5.47 3.22
N PHE A 55 -2.89 5.15 2.76
CA PHE A 55 -3.53 5.84 1.64
C PHE A 55 -3.85 7.29 1.96
N GLU A 56 -4.35 7.57 3.17
CA GLU A 56 -4.61 8.94 3.62
C GLU A 56 -3.32 9.76 3.72
N GLU A 57 -2.25 9.19 4.26
CA GLU A 57 -0.94 9.83 4.32
C GLU A 57 -0.38 10.10 2.93
N GLU A 58 -0.49 9.14 2.02
CA GLU A 58 -0.05 9.30 0.63
C GLU A 58 -0.85 10.39 -0.09
N ARG A 59 -2.17 10.44 0.12
CA ARG A 59 -3.03 11.50 -0.40
C ARG A 59 -2.60 12.87 0.13
N LYS A 60 -2.25 12.99 1.41
CA LYS A 60 -1.73 14.24 2.01
C LYS A 60 -0.38 14.62 1.41
N ARG A 61 0.54 13.66 1.26
CA ARG A 61 1.88 13.86 0.67
C ARG A 61 1.79 14.38 -0.77
N ARG A 62 0.87 13.84 -1.58
CA ARG A 62 0.66 14.23 -2.98
C ARG A 62 -0.03 15.57 -3.13
N LYS A 63 -0.96 15.95 -2.24
CA LYS A 63 -1.61 17.27 -2.25
C LYS A 63 -0.65 18.45 -1.98
N GLY A 64 0.53 18.18 -1.43
CA GLY A 64 1.58 19.18 -1.22
C GLY A 64 2.61 19.29 -2.36
N ARG A 65 2.44 18.54 -3.45
CA ARG A 65 3.22 18.66 -4.69
C ARG A 65 2.52 19.63 -5.65
#